data_AF-A0A098VTT7-F1
#
_entry.id   AF-A0A098VTT7-F1
#
_cell.length_a   1.000
_cell.length_b   1.000
_cell.length_c   1.000
_cell.angle_alpha   90.00
_cell.angle_beta   90.00
_cell.angle_gamma   90.00
#
_symmetry.space_group_name_H-M   'P 1'
#
loop_
_entity.id
_entity.type
_entity.pdbx_description
1 polymer ?
#
loop_
_entity_poly.entity_id
_entity_poly.type
_entity_poly.pdbx_seq_one_letter_code
_entity_poly.pdbx_strand_id
1 'polypeptide(L)'
;MLSAGDKGSVFWPGEVSILEIAELSMHRARILARISYASDGYIVINTHVQANPLCGTRGASYEDWMSSVKMDTPPQPILAADKSLVVPMVIRITDLHVDGIIWLCWTDQSPHFSLAFVSDPLVNVSVSSSFDCMAKVKQSLQEEIEQEIRKALLKTIPEAARSYR
;
A
#
# COMPACT_ATOMS: atom_id res chain seq x y z
N MET A 1 -0.98 -5.77 -39.29
CA MET A 1 -1.93 -6.85 -38.97
C MET A 1 -1.47 -7.49 -37.67
N LEU A 2 -2.42 -7.72 -36.77
CA LEU A 2 -2.29 -7.92 -35.33
C LEU A 2 -1.37 -9.08 -34.93
N SER A 3 -0.44 -8.84 -34.01
CA SER A 3 0.36 -9.88 -33.36
C SER A 3 -0.19 -10.15 -31.96
N ALA A 4 -0.65 -11.39 -31.79
CA ALA A 4 -0.88 -12.16 -30.57
C ALA A 4 -1.16 -11.38 -29.27
N GLY A 5 -2.44 -11.34 -28.91
CA GLY A 5 -2.93 -10.91 -27.62
C GLY A 5 -2.35 -11.73 -26.47
N ASP A 6 -1.82 -10.98 -25.51
CA ASP A 6 -2.05 -11.12 -24.07
C ASP A 6 -2.36 -12.55 -23.59
N LYS A 7 -1.29 -13.27 -23.23
CA LYS A 7 -1.42 -14.45 -22.36
C LYS A 7 -1.84 -13.92 -21.00
N GLY A 8 -3.14 -14.02 -20.72
CA GLY A 8 -3.73 -13.71 -19.43
C GLY A 8 -2.85 -14.23 -18.30
N SER A 9 -2.38 -13.30 -17.47
CA SER A 9 -1.67 -13.61 -16.24
C SER A 9 -2.55 -14.56 -15.45
N VAL A 10 -2.08 -15.80 -15.30
CA VAL A 10 -2.69 -16.80 -14.43
C VAL A 10 -2.51 -16.28 -13.02
N PHE A 11 -3.46 -15.47 -12.54
CA PHE A 11 -3.59 -15.17 -11.12
C PHE A 11 -3.91 -16.51 -10.46
N TRP A 12 -2.92 -17.13 -9.82
CA TRP A 12 -3.14 -18.29 -8.97
C TRP A 12 -4.26 -17.93 -7.97
N PRO A 13 -5.41 -18.64 -7.98
CA PRO A 13 -6.46 -18.33 -7.03
C PRO A 13 -5.94 -18.68 -5.64
N GLY A 14 -6.01 -17.72 -4.72
CA GLY A 14 -5.62 -17.96 -3.33
C GLY A 14 -6.35 -19.18 -2.75
N GLU A 15 -5.69 -19.87 -1.84
CA GLU A 15 -6.25 -21.03 -1.15
C GLU A 15 -7.08 -20.58 0.06
N VAL A 16 -8.25 -21.19 0.22
CA VAL A 16 -9.11 -20.99 1.41
C VAL A 16 -9.35 -22.34 2.06
N SER A 17 -8.94 -22.47 3.32
CA SER A 17 -9.09 -23.68 4.12
C SER A 17 -10.03 -23.42 5.29
N ILE A 18 -11.10 -24.19 5.40
CA ILE A 18 -12.01 -24.10 6.55
C ILE A 18 -11.30 -24.71 7.76
N LEU A 19 -11.17 -23.92 8.83
CA LEU A 19 -10.58 -24.38 10.09
C LEU A 19 -11.66 -24.91 11.03
N GLU A 20 -12.73 -24.14 11.19
CA GLU A 20 -13.81 -24.45 12.12
C GLU A 20 -15.14 -23.92 11.60
N ILE A 21 -16.23 -24.66 11.83
CA ILE A 21 -17.59 -24.18 11.61
C ILE A 21 -18.19 -23.93 12.98
N ALA A 22 -18.11 -22.67 13.43
CA ALA A 22 -18.64 -22.27 14.74
C ALA A 22 -20.18 -22.36 14.78
N GLU A 23 -20.82 -22.09 13.65
CA GLU A 23 -22.27 -22.16 13.54
C GLU A 23 -22.69 -22.44 12.10
N LEU A 24 -23.63 -23.38 11.94
CA LEU A 24 -24.26 -23.66 10.66
C LEU A 24 -25.74 -23.96 10.90
N SER A 25 -26.60 -23.04 10.50
CA SER A 25 -28.05 -23.13 10.60
C SER A 25 -28.68 -22.58 9.32
N MET A 26 -29.98 -22.80 9.12
CA MET A 26 -30.68 -22.25 7.94
C MET A 26 -30.63 -20.71 7.86
N HIS A 27 -30.57 -20.04 9.01
CA HIS A 27 -30.68 -18.59 9.09
C HIS A 27 -29.34 -17.89 9.31
N ARG A 28 -28.29 -18.62 9.72
CA ARG A 28 -26.98 -18.05 10.00
C ARG A 28 -25.87 -19.08 9.86
N ALA A 29 -24.73 -18.63 9.36
CA ALA A 29 -23.50 -19.40 9.29
C ALA A 29 -22.34 -18.56 9.80
N ARG A 30 -21.47 -19.16 10.60
CA ARG A 30 -20.22 -18.58 11.08
C ARG A 30 -19.11 -19.60 10.92
N ILE A 31 -18.15 -19.27 10.09
CA ILE A 31 -17.05 -20.15 9.71
C ILE A 31 -15.74 -19.43 9.98
N LEU A 32 -14.83 -20.10 10.68
CA LEU A 32 -13.45 -19.70 10.81
C LEU A 32 -12.67 -20.37 9.68
N ALA A 33 -12.02 -19.58 8.84
CA ALA A 33 -11.23 -20.08 7.73
C ALA A 33 -9.85 -19.43 7.71
N ARG A 34 -8.87 -20.10 7.13
CA ARG A 34 -7.58 -19.53 6.77
C ARG A 34 -7.59 -19.21 5.29
N ILE A 35 -7.14 -18.01 4.94
CA ILE A 35 -6.87 -17.60 3.56
C ILE A 35 -5.37 -17.49 3.38
N SER A 36 -4.85 -18.05 2.29
CA SER A 36 -3.46 -17.92 1.86
C SER A 36 -3.43 -17.53 0.40
N TYR A 37 -2.81 -16.40 0.10
CA TYR A 37 -2.67 -15.88 -1.24
C TYR A 37 -1.22 -15.48 -1.43
N ALA A 38 -0.53 -16.21 -2.30
CA ALA A 38 0.81 -15.90 -2.75
C ALA A 38 0.75 -15.60 -4.25
N SER A 39 1.12 -14.38 -4.63
CA SER A 39 1.14 -13.99 -6.03
C SER A 39 2.54 -13.67 -6.51
N ASP A 40 2.81 -14.09 -7.75
CA ASP A 40 3.94 -13.67 -8.57
C ASP A 40 3.58 -12.47 -9.49
N GLY A 41 2.35 -11.96 -9.35
CA GLY A 41 1.86 -10.80 -10.07
C GLY A 41 2.47 -9.48 -9.58
N TYR A 42 2.35 -8.45 -10.42
CA TYR A 42 2.77 -7.10 -10.08
C TYR A 42 1.72 -6.07 -10.46
N ILE A 43 1.60 -5.04 -9.63
CA ILE A 43 0.73 -3.88 -9.87
C ILE A 43 1.63 -2.70 -10.19
N VAL A 44 1.39 -2.04 -11.33
CA VAL A 44 2.10 -0.80 -11.71
C VAL A 44 1.17 0.39 -11.52
N ILE A 45 1.62 1.36 -10.74
CA ILE A 45 0.90 2.60 -10.47
C ILE A 45 1.73 3.75 -11.01
N ASN A 46 1.16 4.49 -11.96
CA ASN A 46 1.71 5.75 -12.42
C ASN A 46 1.14 6.86 -11.54
N THR A 47 2.01 7.54 -10.79
CA THR A 47 1.60 8.60 -9.86
C THR A 47 2.45 9.85 -10.07
N HIS A 48 1.98 10.96 -9.50
CA HIS A 48 2.68 12.23 -9.49
C HIS A 48 3.03 12.56 -8.04
N VAL A 49 4.32 12.65 -7.73
CA VAL A 49 4.82 12.95 -6.39
C VAL A 49 5.37 14.37 -6.35
N GLN A 50 4.96 15.15 -5.36
CA GLN A 50 5.56 16.43 -5.10
C GLN A 50 6.87 16.23 -4.32
N ALA A 51 8.00 16.54 -4.93
CA ALA A 51 9.29 16.56 -4.26
C ALA A 51 9.74 18.01 -4.06
N ASN A 52 9.97 18.43 -2.82
CA ASN A 52 10.65 19.70 -2.55
C ASN A 52 12.07 19.43 -2.02
N PRO A 53 13.11 19.48 -2.88
CA PRO A 53 14.46 19.04 -2.52
C PRO A 53 15.17 19.93 -1.48
N LEU A 54 14.58 21.04 -1.03
CA LEU A 54 15.23 22.01 -0.13
C LEU A 54 14.68 22.04 1.31
N CYS A 55 13.72 21.18 1.67
CA CYS A 55 13.21 21.14 3.05
C CYS A 55 14.17 20.48 4.09
N GLY A 56 15.34 19.99 3.67
CA GLY A 56 16.31 19.31 4.55
C GLY A 56 17.29 20.24 5.28
N THR A 57 17.55 21.45 4.78
CA THR A 57 18.42 22.45 5.42
C THR A 57 17.61 23.40 6.29
N ARG A 58 16.79 22.84 7.19
CA ARG A 58 16.02 23.61 8.17
C ARG A 58 16.49 23.35 9.61
N GLY A 59 17.73 22.90 9.76
CA GLY A 59 18.37 22.59 11.04
C GLY A 59 19.70 23.30 11.29
N ALA A 60 20.31 23.95 10.28
CA ALA A 60 21.33 24.93 10.56
C ALA A 60 20.59 26.20 11.01
N SER A 61 20.65 26.52 12.30
CA SER A 61 20.22 27.84 12.75
C SER A 61 20.97 28.87 11.89
N TYR A 62 20.29 29.95 11.53
CA TYR A 62 20.91 31.07 10.83
C TYR A 62 22.21 31.54 11.52
N GLU A 63 22.27 31.38 12.85
CA GLU A 63 23.44 31.64 13.68
C GLU A 63 24.61 30.67 13.44
N ASP A 64 24.37 29.37 13.24
CA ASP A 64 25.41 28.38 12.95
C ASP A 64 26.05 28.63 11.58
N TRP A 65 25.24 29.00 10.57
CA TRP A 65 25.73 29.30 9.23
C TRP A 65 26.49 30.64 9.16
N MET A 66 26.04 31.65 9.92
CA MET A 66 26.74 32.93 10.06
C MET A 66 28.13 32.82 10.69
N SER A 67 28.32 31.86 11.61
CA SER A 67 29.61 31.70 12.29
C SER A 67 30.72 31.11 11.41
N SER A 68 30.36 30.41 10.32
CA SER A 68 31.30 29.69 9.46
C SER A 68 31.65 30.41 8.15
N VAL A 69 30.90 31.45 7.78
CA VAL A 69 31.07 32.16 6.51
C VAL A 69 31.39 33.63 6.75
N LYS A 70 32.68 33.98 6.69
CA LYS A 70 33.11 35.37 6.53
C LYS A 70 32.80 35.83 5.09
N MET A 71 31.57 36.27 4.83
CA MET A 71 31.20 36.93 3.57
C MET A 71 30.73 38.35 3.84
N ASP A 72 31.31 39.32 3.13
CA ASP A 72 30.99 40.76 3.18
C ASP A 72 29.63 41.11 2.55
N THR A 73 28.77 40.13 2.27
CA THR A 73 27.46 40.35 1.65
C THR A 73 26.45 39.35 2.22
N PRO A 74 25.28 39.80 2.74
CA PRO A 74 24.30 38.90 3.31
C PRO A 74 23.78 37.91 2.24
N PRO A 75 23.71 36.60 2.54
CA PRO A 75 23.22 35.61 1.60
C PRO A 75 21.73 35.86 1.34
N GLN A 76 21.38 36.15 0.08
CA GLN A 76 19.98 36.25 -0.31
C GLN A 76 19.33 34.86 -0.21
N PRO A 77 18.17 34.73 0.48
CA PRO A 77 17.45 33.47 0.51
C PRO A 77 17.07 33.12 -0.93
N ILE A 78 17.40 31.90 -1.35
CA ILE A 78 17.11 31.39 -2.69
C ILE A 78 15.58 31.27 -2.83
N LEU A 79 14.95 32.34 -3.32
CA LEU A 79 13.49 32.47 -3.50
C LEU A 79 12.92 31.56 -4.60
N ALA A 80 13.76 30.83 -5.35
CA ALA A 80 13.33 29.88 -6.36
C ALA A 80 12.71 28.58 -5.80
N ALA A 81 12.66 28.43 -4.47
CA ALA A 81 12.32 27.18 -3.78
C ALA A 81 10.84 27.04 -3.34
N ASP A 82 9.95 27.94 -3.74
CA ASP A 82 8.54 27.94 -3.30
C ASP A 82 7.58 27.21 -4.26
N LYS A 83 8.09 26.69 -5.39
CA LYS A 83 7.26 25.99 -6.36
C LYS A 83 7.28 24.49 -6.09
N SER A 84 6.11 23.94 -5.73
CA SER A 84 5.84 22.50 -5.73
C SER A 84 6.29 21.89 -7.06
N LEU A 85 7.37 21.09 -7.03
CA LEU A 85 7.83 20.34 -8.19
C LEU A 85 7.12 18.98 -8.18
N VAL A 86 6.09 18.86 -9.01
CA VAL A 86 5.36 17.61 -9.21
C VAL A 86 6.14 16.77 -10.21
N VAL A 87 6.71 15.67 -9.75
CA VAL A 87 7.52 14.74 -10.54
C VAL A 87 6.72 13.46 -10.78
N PRO A 88 6.58 13.02 -12.05
CA PRO A 88 5.97 11.72 -12.33
C PRO A 88 6.84 10.59 -11.76
N MET A 89 6.20 9.61 -11.14
CA MET A 89 6.82 8.45 -10.52
C MET A 89 6.07 7.19 -10.91
N VAL A 90 6.82 6.14 -11.24
CA VAL A 90 6.26 4.82 -11.49
C VAL A 90 6.57 3.96 -10.28
N ILE A 91 5.52 3.43 -9.65
CA ILE A 91 5.61 2.50 -8.53
C ILE A 91 5.21 1.12 -9.03
N ARG A 92 5.95 0.10 -8.61
CA ARG A 92 5.62 -1.29 -8.86
C ARG A 92 5.58 -2.05 -7.54
N ILE A 93 4.43 -2.65 -7.27
CA ILE A 93 4.17 -3.49 -6.11
C ILE A 93 4.25 -4.94 -6.59
N THR A 94 5.09 -5.75 -5.96
CA THR A 94 5.32 -7.17 -6.28
C THR A 94 5.24 -8.03 -5.03
N ASP A 95 5.21 -9.36 -5.22
CA ASP A 95 5.34 -10.36 -4.16
C ASP A 95 4.32 -10.16 -3.03
N LEU A 96 3.09 -9.77 -3.39
CA LEU A 96 2.00 -9.61 -2.45
C LEU A 96 1.64 -10.99 -1.89
N HIS A 97 1.96 -11.17 -0.62
CA HIS A 97 1.68 -12.37 0.13
C HIS A 97 0.76 -12.04 1.30
N VAL A 98 -0.41 -12.66 1.29
CA VAL A 98 -1.45 -12.49 2.29
C VAL A 98 -1.72 -13.86 2.91
N ASP A 99 -1.57 -13.98 4.22
CA ASP A 99 -1.91 -15.20 4.96
C ASP A 99 -2.56 -14.78 6.27
N GLY A 100 -3.75 -15.28 6.53
CA GLY A 100 -4.50 -14.85 7.70
C GLY A 100 -5.71 -15.71 8.00
N ILE A 101 -6.18 -15.59 9.24
CA ILE A 101 -7.41 -16.24 9.69
C ILE A 101 -8.56 -15.23 9.58
N ILE A 102 -9.67 -15.66 9.01
CA ILE A 102 -10.87 -14.87 8.77
C ILE A 102 -12.10 -15.51 9.41
N TRP A 103 -12.98 -14.67 9.93
CA TRP A 103 -14.38 -15.00 10.16
C TRP A 103 -15.19 -14.72 8.90
N LEU A 104 -15.87 -15.74 8.41
CA LEU A 104 -16.90 -15.65 7.39
C LEU A 104 -18.25 -15.81 8.06
N CYS A 105 -19.04 -14.75 8.06
CA CYS A 105 -20.36 -14.69 8.68
C CYS A 105 -21.42 -14.41 7.63
N TRP A 106 -22.50 -15.18 7.64
CA TRP A 106 -23.69 -14.96 6.81
C TRP A 106 -24.94 -15.09 7.67
N THR A 107 -25.97 -14.31 7.35
CA THR A 107 -27.26 -14.29 8.06
C THR A 107 -28.39 -14.08 7.07
N ASP A 108 -29.55 -14.70 7.25
CA ASP A 108 -30.73 -14.50 6.39
C ASP A 108 -31.27 -13.07 6.37
N GLN A 109 -31.05 -12.30 7.45
CA GLN A 109 -31.40 -10.89 7.54
C GLN A 109 -30.58 -9.99 6.60
N SER A 110 -29.39 -10.45 6.19
CA SER A 110 -28.46 -9.71 5.34
C SER A 110 -28.12 -10.55 4.10
N PRO A 111 -28.43 -10.11 2.88
CA PRO A 111 -28.15 -10.90 1.67
C PRO A 111 -26.65 -11.05 1.35
N HIS A 112 -25.75 -10.50 2.18
CA HIS A 112 -24.31 -10.42 1.94
C HIS A 112 -23.52 -11.23 2.97
N PHE A 113 -22.34 -11.73 2.56
CA PHE A 113 -21.38 -12.29 3.50
C PHE A 113 -20.56 -11.17 4.14
N SER A 114 -20.28 -11.31 5.43
CA SER A 114 -19.34 -10.45 6.15
C SER A 114 -18.05 -11.22 6.39
N LEU A 115 -16.93 -10.61 6.02
CA LEU A 115 -15.59 -11.11 6.28
C LEU A 115 -14.91 -10.22 7.32
N ALA A 116 -14.23 -10.81 8.29
CA ALA A 116 -13.36 -10.06 9.20
C ALA A 116 -12.09 -10.84 9.48
N PHE A 117 -10.94 -10.19 9.33
CA PHE A 117 -9.65 -10.78 9.71
C PHE A 117 -9.48 -10.78 11.23
N VAL A 118 -8.98 -11.89 11.76
CA VAL A 118 -8.67 -12.04 13.19
C VAL A 118 -7.37 -11.31 13.55
N SER A 119 -6.41 -11.29 12.62
CA SER A 119 -5.10 -10.65 12.76
C SER A 119 -4.72 -9.93 11.46
N ASP A 120 -3.62 -9.17 11.48
CA ASP A 120 -3.06 -8.58 10.26
C ASP A 120 -2.72 -9.69 9.24
N PRO A 121 -3.32 -9.67 8.04
CA PRO A 121 -3.14 -10.72 7.06
C PRO A 121 -1.97 -10.45 6.09
N LEU A 122 -1.37 -9.26 6.11
CA LEU A 122 -0.28 -8.93 5.21
C LEU A 122 1.03 -9.53 5.70
N VAL A 123 1.58 -10.50 4.97
CA VAL A 123 2.86 -11.14 5.31
C VAL A 123 4.02 -10.44 4.64
N ASN A 124 3.91 -10.20 3.33
CA ASN A 124 4.97 -9.58 2.56
C ASN A 124 4.41 -8.75 1.42
N VAL A 125 5.11 -7.67 1.11
CA VAL A 125 4.91 -6.86 -0.09
C VAL A 125 6.22 -6.17 -0.44
N SER A 126 6.61 -6.25 -1.70
CA SER A 126 7.81 -5.60 -2.22
C SER A 126 7.42 -4.39 -3.05
N VAL A 127 7.98 -3.23 -2.74
CA VAL A 127 7.73 -1.98 -3.47
C VAL A 127 9.02 -1.53 -4.16
N SER A 128 8.91 -1.27 -5.46
CA SER A 128 9.97 -0.68 -6.28
C SER A 128 9.48 0.58 -6.97
N SER A 129 10.37 1.54 -7.18
CA SER A 129 10.05 2.86 -7.71
C SER A 129 11.13 3.38 -8.66
N SER A 130 10.75 4.29 -9.57
CA SER A 130 11.70 5.05 -10.39
C SER A 130 12.69 5.90 -9.57
N PHE A 131 12.44 6.11 -8.28
CA PHE A 131 13.33 6.83 -7.34
C PHE A 131 14.07 5.92 -6.35
N ASP A 132 14.21 4.62 -6.65
CA ASP A 132 14.89 3.66 -5.76
C ASP A 132 16.36 3.99 -5.44
N CYS A 133 16.98 4.88 -6.22
CA CYS A 133 18.32 5.41 -5.94
C CYS A 133 18.37 6.27 -4.66
N MET A 134 17.23 6.76 -4.18
CA MET A 134 17.12 7.57 -2.96
C MET A 134 16.59 6.71 -1.81
N ALA A 135 17.49 6.24 -0.94
CA ALA A 135 17.15 5.32 0.16
C ALA A 135 16.00 5.83 1.05
N LYS A 136 15.97 7.13 1.36
CA LYS A 136 14.90 7.72 2.18
C LYS A 136 13.53 7.67 1.49
N VAL A 137 13.49 7.95 0.19
CA VAL A 137 12.23 7.92 -0.58
C VAL A 137 11.75 6.49 -0.70
N LYS A 138 12.65 5.55 -1.00
CA LYS A 138 12.34 4.12 -1.07
C LYS A 138 11.73 3.60 0.23
N GLN A 139 12.36 3.90 1.37
CA GLN A 139 11.87 3.45 2.68
C GLN A 139 10.49 4.04 3.00
N SER A 140 10.31 5.35 2.82
CA SER A 140 9.02 5.99 3.06
C SER A 140 7.91 5.43 2.17
N LEU A 141 8.18 5.20 0.88
CA LEU A 141 7.21 4.61 -0.04
C LEU A 141 6.84 3.18 0.31
N GLN A 142 7.83 2.36 0.69
CA GLN A 142 7.59 1.00 1.16
C GLN A 142 6.67 1.00 2.38
N GLU A 143 7.00 1.80 3.40
CA GLU A 143 6.21 1.89 4.63
C GLU A 143 4.78 2.40 4.35
N GLU A 144 4.64 3.48 3.59
CA GLU A 144 3.33 4.09 3.31
C GLU A 144 2.41 3.16 2.50
N ILE A 145 2.94 2.50 1.47
CA ILE A 145 2.17 1.56 0.66
C ILE A 145 1.79 0.31 1.46
N GLU A 146 2.70 -0.22 2.27
CA GLU A 146 2.39 -1.34 3.15
C GLU A 146 1.26 -1.01 4.12
N GLN A 147 1.27 0.18 4.72
CA GLN A 147 0.20 0.64 5.61
C GLN A 147 -1.14 0.78 4.88
N GLU A 148 -1.15 1.35 3.67
CA GLU A 148 -2.40 1.49 2.91
C GLU A 148 -2.95 0.13 2.44
N ILE A 149 -2.09 -0.81 2.04
CA ILE A 149 -2.50 -2.19 1.71
C ILE A 149 -3.10 -2.87 2.94
N ARG A 150 -2.42 -2.80 4.08
CA ARG A 150 -2.90 -3.36 5.36
C ARG A 150 -4.27 -2.80 5.73
N LYS A 151 -4.44 -1.49 5.62
CA LYS A 151 -5.71 -0.80 5.88
C LYS A 151 -6.80 -1.23 4.89
N ALA A 152 -6.46 -1.40 3.61
CA ALA A 152 -7.40 -1.88 2.61
C ALA A 152 -7.86 -3.32 2.92
N LEU A 153 -6.93 -4.21 3.32
CA LEU A 153 -7.24 -5.59 3.71
C LEU A 153 -8.16 -5.65 4.94
N LEU A 154 -7.89 -4.82 5.95
CA LEU A 154 -8.63 -4.87 7.22
C LEU A 154 -9.96 -4.10 7.20
N LYS A 155 -10.12 -3.11 6.33
CA LYS A 155 -11.33 -2.26 6.30
C LYS A 155 -12.07 -2.35 4.99
N THR A 156 -11.40 -2.00 3.89
CA THR A 156 -12.04 -1.83 2.59
C THR A 156 -12.56 -3.15 2.03
N ILE A 157 -11.81 -4.25 2.16
CA ILE A 157 -12.26 -5.56 1.66
C ILE A 157 -13.48 -6.09 2.47
N PRO A 158 -13.45 -6.10 3.82
CA PRO A 158 -14.63 -6.39 4.63
C PRO A 158 -15.88 -5.56 4.29
N GLU A 159 -15.70 -4.27 4.02
CA GLU A 159 -16.78 -3.37 3.62
C GLU A 159 -17.29 -3.65 2.20
N ALA A 160 -16.38 -3.95 1.28
CA ALA A 160 -16.72 -4.31 -0.10
C ALA A 160 -17.51 -5.62 -0.15
N ALA A 161 -17.13 -6.63 0.65
CA ALA A 161 -17.86 -7.89 0.79
C ALA A 161 -19.32 -7.69 1.21
N ARG A 162 -19.58 -6.72 2.09
CA ARG A 162 -20.93 -6.36 2.54
C ARG A 162 -21.77 -5.62 1.50
N SER A 163 -21.15 -5.02 0.48
CA SER A 163 -21.84 -4.12 -0.46
C SER A 163 -22.07 -4.72 -1.85
N TYR A 164 -21.60 -5.93 -2.13
CA TYR A 164 -21.77 -6.59 -3.42
C TYR A 164 -23.24 -7.05 -3.61
N ARG A 165 -23.91 -6.52 -4.64
CA ARG A 165 -25.33 -6.71 -5.01
C ARG A 165 -25.54 -7.82 -6.02
#